data_AF-A0AA39J8T9-F1
#
_entry.id   AF-A0AA39J8T9-F1
#
_cell.length_a   1.000
_cell.length_b   1.000
_cell.length_c   1.000
_cell.angle_alpha   90.00
_cell.angle_beta   90.00
_cell.angle_gamma   90.00
#
_symmetry.space_group_name_H-M   'P 1'
#
loop_
_entity.id
_entity.type
_entity.pdbx_description
1 polymer ?
#
loop_
_entity_poly.entity_id
_entity_poly.type
_entity_poly.pdbx_seq_one_letter_code
_entity_poly.pdbx_strand_id
1 'polypeptide(L)'
;MYARHCVNNLDDVRNYDCFIRNPFPSNGKLTDQPRVLIFCDNNNQTRHISRYLNSVAPPQFRDRGFVRHYHGQMSKKYLKQAHEQFTIPTGHCRVLVATLGESVGIDFADVEYACNAGLMLDGCDSNQRAGRIVRRPEMTGLFVTFYEEWARTIKEEEFDEAGADLRDPDRPRGKLRAGASKRDRAPLSGIKFVNAPCVREFFADYLGDNSSNERMLRWREEEHFADPLGAVRPDYLIVTEKNIVKLCQVHPSNMKLPSDIVSLLGEEDDWASEWSEKIFGVIKQFDTEYPVKTRKAYKK
;
A
#
# COMPACT_ATOMS: atom_id res chain seq x y z
N MET A 1 4.95 1.21 -3.87
CA MET A 1 4.37 2.58 -3.86
C MET A 1 2.88 2.48 -3.63
N TYR A 2 2.29 3.44 -2.90
CA TYR A 2 0.85 3.53 -2.68
C TYR A 2 0.26 4.71 -3.46
N ALA A 3 -0.93 4.54 -4.03
CA ALA A 3 -1.67 5.59 -4.70
C ALA A 3 -3.17 5.49 -4.43
N ARG A 4 -3.88 6.60 -4.65
CA ARG A 4 -5.34 6.70 -4.54
C ARG A 4 -5.86 7.39 -5.79
N HIS A 5 -6.92 6.86 -6.38
CA HIS A 5 -7.51 7.42 -7.59
C HIS A 5 -9.03 7.53 -7.44
N CYS A 6 -9.56 8.75 -7.59
CA CYS A 6 -10.99 8.98 -7.56
C CYS A 6 -11.59 8.59 -8.92
N VAL A 7 -12.67 7.80 -8.89
CA VAL A 7 -13.45 7.41 -10.07
C VAL A 7 -14.91 7.79 -9.87
N ASN A 8 -15.63 8.04 -10.94
CA ASN A 8 -17.04 8.44 -10.85
C ASN A 8 -17.93 7.31 -10.32
N ASN A 9 -17.69 6.07 -10.77
CA ASN A 9 -18.46 4.89 -10.40
C ASN A 9 -17.57 3.64 -10.50
N LEU A 10 -17.40 2.90 -9.41
CA LEU A 10 -16.57 1.68 -9.37
C LEU A 10 -17.10 0.54 -10.24
N ASP A 11 -18.39 0.56 -10.56
CA ASP A 11 -19.05 -0.43 -11.42
C ASP A 11 -18.85 -0.11 -12.92
N ASP A 12 -18.32 1.08 -13.26
CA ASP A 12 -17.90 1.41 -14.62
C ASP A 12 -16.58 0.68 -14.95
N VAL A 13 -16.71 -0.39 -15.74
CA VAL A 13 -15.60 -1.25 -16.15
C VAL A 13 -14.51 -0.53 -16.95
N ARG A 14 -14.80 0.64 -17.54
CA ARG A 14 -13.82 1.45 -18.31
C ARG A 14 -12.75 2.08 -17.43
N ASN A 15 -13.03 2.30 -16.15
CA ASN A 15 -12.04 2.81 -15.20
C ASN A 15 -10.81 1.90 -15.09
N TYR A 16 -10.97 0.62 -15.44
CA TYR A 16 -9.91 -0.38 -15.34
C TYR A 16 -9.09 -0.53 -16.63
N ASP A 17 -9.36 0.26 -17.68
CA ASP A 17 -8.58 0.27 -18.93
C ASP A 17 -7.10 0.56 -18.69
N CYS A 18 -6.77 1.35 -17.66
CA CYS A 18 -5.41 1.68 -17.28
C CYS A 18 -4.55 0.46 -16.88
N PHE A 19 -5.17 -0.68 -16.60
CA PHE A 19 -4.45 -1.93 -16.28
C PHE A 19 -4.08 -2.75 -17.53
N ILE A 20 -4.53 -2.34 -18.71
CA ILE A 20 -4.14 -2.93 -19.99
C ILE A 20 -3.08 -2.02 -20.61
N ARG A 21 -1.92 -2.58 -20.93
CA ARG A 21 -0.85 -1.84 -21.57
C ARG A 21 -1.32 -1.27 -22.90
N ASN A 22 -1.28 0.05 -23.02
CA ASN A 22 -1.65 0.80 -24.22
C ASN A 22 -0.67 1.98 -24.42
N PRO A 23 -0.01 2.12 -25.59
CA PRO A 23 -0.06 1.23 -26.73
C PRO A 23 0.59 -0.14 -26.45
N PHE A 24 -0.02 -1.19 -26.99
CA PHE A 24 0.59 -2.52 -26.98
C PHE A 24 1.53 -2.66 -28.18
N PRO A 25 2.76 -3.18 -28.01
CA PRO A 25 3.69 -3.31 -29.14
C PRO A 25 3.13 -4.20 -30.26
N SER A 26 3.32 -3.81 -31.53
CA SER A 26 2.76 -4.54 -32.68
C SER A 26 3.23 -6.00 -32.77
N ASN A 27 4.46 -6.28 -32.32
CA ASN A 27 5.02 -7.64 -32.16
C ASN A 27 5.18 -8.02 -30.68
N GLY A 28 4.31 -7.48 -29.84
CA GLY A 28 4.41 -7.63 -28.40
C GLY A 28 4.16 -9.06 -27.93
N LYS A 29 4.93 -9.47 -26.93
CA LYS A 29 4.82 -10.74 -26.23
C LYS A 29 3.86 -10.62 -25.05
N LEU A 30 3.36 -11.75 -24.56
CA LEU A 30 2.49 -11.77 -23.38
C LEU A 30 3.16 -11.08 -22.16
N THR A 31 4.47 -11.22 -22.03
CA THR A 31 5.29 -10.61 -20.97
C THR A 31 5.36 -9.08 -21.05
N ASP A 32 4.97 -8.47 -22.18
CA ASP A 32 4.94 -7.01 -22.29
C ASP A 32 3.76 -6.42 -21.50
N GLN A 33 2.72 -7.20 -21.20
CA GLN A 33 1.69 -6.82 -20.25
C GLN A 33 2.20 -7.11 -18.83
N PRO A 34 2.33 -6.11 -17.94
CA PRO A 34 2.68 -6.38 -16.54
C PRO A 34 1.62 -7.22 -15.84
N ARG A 35 2.00 -7.97 -14.79
CA ARG A 35 1.02 -8.70 -14.00
C ARG A 35 0.25 -7.76 -13.09
N VAL A 36 -1.07 -7.85 -13.16
CA VAL A 36 -2.00 -6.99 -12.41
C VAL A 36 -2.94 -7.84 -11.57
N LEU A 37 -3.12 -7.45 -10.31
CA LEU A 37 -4.11 -8.04 -9.40
C LEU A 37 -5.16 -6.99 -9.00
N ILE A 38 -6.43 -7.22 -9.31
CA ILE A 38 -7.52 -6.29 -9.00
C ILE A 38 -8.43 -6.95 -7.96
N PHE A 39 -8.60 -6.34 -6.80
CA PHE A 39 -9.51 -6.78 -5.75
C PHE A 39 -10.85 -6.05 -5.85
N CYS A 40 -11.95 -6.78 -5.77
CA CYS A 40 -13.31 -6.25 -5.78
C CYS A 40 -14.12 -6.81 -4.61
N ASP A 41 -15.11 -6.05 -4.14
CA ASP A 41 -15.95 -6.46 -3.01
C ASP A 41 -17.01 -7.51 -3.37
N ASN A 42 -17.35 -7.66 -4.66
CA ASN A 42 -18.40 -8.59 -5.07
C ASN A 42 -18.08 -9.37 -6.36
N ASN A 43 -18.64 -10.58 -6.42
CA ASN A 43 -18.41 -11.53 -7.51
C ASN A 43 -18.84 -10.98 -8.89
N ASN A 44 -19.97 -10.26 -8.96
CA ASN A 44 -20.48 -9.75 -10.23
C ASN A 44 -19.51 -8.74 -10.85
N GLN A 45 -18.95 -7.84 -10.02
CA GLN A 45 -17.95 -6.88 -10.44
C GLN A 45 -16.69 -7.57 -10.98
N THR A 46 -16.19 -8.62 -10.32
CA THR A 46 -15.04 -9.38 -10.84
C THR A 46 -15.30 -9.97 -12.24
N ARG A 47 -16.51 -10.49 -12.46
CA ARG A 47 -16.92 -11.05 -13.75
C ARG A 47 -17.06 -9.97 -14.82
N HIS A 48 -17.66 -8.82 -14.48
CA HIS A 48 -17.86 -7.72 -15.43
C HIS A 48 -16.54 -7.09 -15.85
N ILE A 49 -15.66 -6.77 -14.90
CA ILE A 49 -14.33 -6.23 -15.18
C ILE A 49 -13.53 -7.23 -16.01
N SER A 50 -13.45 -8.51 -15.61
CA SER A 50 -12.66 -9.49 -16.36
C SER A 50 -13.17 -9.71 -17.79
N ARG A 51 -14.49 -9.75 -17.99
CA ARG A 51 -15.08 -9.85 -19.34
C ARG A 51 -14.75 -8.62 -20.19
N TYR A 52 -14.90 -7.43 -19.62
CA TYR A 52 -14.62 -6.19 -20.32
C TYR A 52 -13.13 -6.06 -20.69
N LEU A 53 -12.23 -6.29 -19.72
CA LEU A 53 -10.79 -6.23 -19.97
C LEU A 53 -10.30 -7.26 -20.99
N ASN A 54 -10.91 -8.45 -21.06
CA ASN A 54 -10.64 -9.40 -22.15
C ASN A 54 -11.08 -8.85 -23.52
N SER A 55 -12.15 -8.06 -23.59
CA SER A 55 -12.64 -7.49 -24.86
C SER A 55 -11.74 -6.37 -25.40
N VAL A 56 -11.06 -5.65 -24.51
CA VAL A 56 -10.12 -4.56 -24.87
C VAL A 56 -8.66 -4.99 -24.85
N ALA A 57 -8.35 -6.22 -24.43
CA ALA A 57 -7.01 -6.79 -24.49
C ALA A 57 -6.43 -6.75 -25.92
N PRO A 58 -5.09 -6.85 -26.08
CA PRO A 58 -4.49 -6.94 -27.41
C PRO A 58 -5.13 -8.06 -28.23
N PRO A 59 -5.49 -7.84 -29.52
CA PRO A 59 -6.28 -8.80 -30.31
C PRO A 59 -5.74 -10.23 -30.29
N GLN A 60 -4.42 -10.41 -30.28
CA GLN A 60 -3.75 -11.71 -30.25
C GLN A 60 -3.91 -12.49 -28.93
N PHE A 61 -4.37 -11.84 -27.85
CA PHE A 61 -4.56 -12.43 -26.53
C PHE A 61 -6.03 -12.49 -26.07
N ARG A 62 -6.97 -11.90 -26.83
CA ARG A 62 -8.41 -11.97 -26.52
C ARG A 62 -8.88 -13.42 -26.47
N ASP A 63 -9.76 -13.72 -25.52
CA ASP A 63 -10.36 -15.04 -25.28
C ASP A 63 -9.38 -16.19 -24.98
N ARG A 64 -8.10 -15.90 -24.75
CA ARG A 64 -7.06 -16.89 -24.41
C ARG A 64 -6.77 -16.95 -22.90
N GLY A 65 -7.67 -16.41 -22.09
CA GLY A 65 -7.51 -16.33 -20.64
C GLY A 65 -6.48 -15.30 -20.20
N PHE A 66 -6.29 -14.23 -20.98
CA PHE A 66 -5.42 -13.10 -20.68
C PHE A 66 -5.85 -12.38 -19.39
N VAL A 67 -7.16 -12.19 -19.22
CA VAL A 67 -7.77 -11.75 -17.96
C VAL A 67 -8.65 -12.88 -17.39
N ARG A 68 -8.56 -13.14 -16.09
CA ARG A 68 -9.43 -14.10 -15.39
C ARG A 68 -10.06 -13.46 -14.15
N HIS A 69 -11.19 -13.99 -13.70
CA HIS A 69 -11.77 -13.64 -12.41
C HIS A 69 -11.51 -14.74 -11.39
N TYR A 70 -11.60 -14.42 -10.09
CA TYR A 70 -11.39 -15.36 -9.01
C TYR A 70 -12.33 -15.05 -7.83
N HIS A 71 -13.30 -15.91 -7.57
CA HIS A 71 -14.24 -15.73 -6.46
C HIS A 71 -14.89 -17.05 -6.01
N GLY A 72 -15.42 -17.07 -4.78
CA GLY A 72 -15.85 -18.30 -4.11
C GLY A 72 -17.02 -19.07 -4.75
N GLN A 73 -17.73 -18.47 -5.71
CA GLN A 73 -18.79 -19.17 -6.47
C GLN A 73 -18.25 -19.98 -7.66
N MET A 74 -16.96 -19.87 -7.98
CA MET A 74 -16.35 -20.65 -9.06
C MET A 74 -16.02 -22.07 -8.62
N SER A 75 -15.97 -23.01 -9.57
CA SER A 75 -15.58 -24.38 -9.27
C SER A 75 -14.11 -24.45 -8.82
N LYS A 76 -13.79 -25.40 -7.93
CA LYS A 76 -12.40 -25.66 -7.49
C LYS A 76 -11.44 -25.86 -8.67
N LYS A 77 -11.89 -26.56 -9.72
CA LYS A 77 -11.12 -26.76 -10.95
C LYS A 77 -10.79 -25.42 -11.64
N TYR A 78 -11.77 -24.53 -11.73
CA TYR A 78 -11.57 -23.20 -12.31
C TYR A 78 -10.63 -22.35 -11.46
N LEU A 79 -10.83 -22.30 -10.14
CA LEU A 79 -10.00 -21.52 -9.23
C LEU A 79 -8.53 -21.96 -9.30
N LYS A 80 -8.30 -23.27 -9.25
CA LYS A 80 -6.96 -23.85 -9.42
C LYS A 80 -6.34 -23.43 -10.75
N GLN A 81 -7.07 -23.57 -11.86
CA GLN A 81 -6.57 -23.20 -13.18
C GLN A 81 -6.29 -21.69 -13.29
N ALA A 82 -7.18 -20.83 -12.77
CA ALA A 82 -7.01 -19.38 -12.84
C ALA A 82 -5.78 -18.95 -12.04
N HIS A 83 -5.62 -19.50 -10.84
CA HIS A 83 -4.45 -19.30 -9.99
C HIS A 83 -3.15 -19.75 -10.68
N GLU A 84 -3.08 -21.00 -11.16
CA GLU A 84 -1.89 -21.54 -11.85
C GLU A 84 -1.51 -20.72 -13.09
N GLN A 85 -2.51 -20.32 -13.88
CA GLN A 85 -2.28 -19.50 -15.08
C GLN A 85 -1.80 -18.09 -14.75
N PHE A 86 -2.04 -17.59 -13.55
CA PHE A 86 -1.59 -16.28 -13.11
C PHE A 86 -0.22 -16.34 -12.44
N THR A 87 0.09 -17.40 -11.70
CA THR A 87 1.33 -17.50 -10.92
C THR A 87 2.51 -18.06 -11.71
N ILE A 88 2.31 -19.08 -12.56
CA ILE A 88 3.41 -19.71 -13.31
C ILE A 88 3.99 -18.73 -14.34
N PRO A 89 5.31 -18.57 -14.50
CA PRO A 89 5.92 -17.60 -15.42
C PRO A 89 5.41 -17.64 -16.86
N THR A 90 5.09 -18.83 -17.36
CA THR A 90 4.54 -19.08 -18.72
C THR A 90 3.02 -19.04 -18.78
N GLY A 91 2.34 -18.77 -17.67
CA GLY A 91 0.90 -18.71 -17.58
C GLY A 91 0.31 -17.59 -18.44
N HIS A 92 -0.84 -17.86 -19.07
CA HIS A 92 -1.48 -16.93 -19.99
C HIS A 92 -2.19 -15.75 -19.28
N CYS A 93 -2.49 -15.89 -17.99
CA CYS A 93 -3.23 -14.87 -17.25
C CYS A 93 -2.27 -13.77 -16.80
N ARG A 94 -2.52 -12.54 -17.27
CA ARG A 94 -1.74 -11.35 -16.89
C ARG A 94 -2.51 -10.41 -15.99
N VAL A 95 -3.84 -10.45 -16.01
CA VAL A 95 -4.68 -9.69 -15.09
C VAL A 95 -5.62 -10.64 -14.36
N LEU A 96 -5.54 -10.67 -13.03
CA LEU A 96 -6.43 -11.45 -12.19
C LEU A 96 -7.37 -10.51 -11.43
N VAL A 97 -8.68 -10.70 -11.59
CA VAL A 97 -9.72 -9.91 -10.91
C VAL A 97 -10.36 -10.75 -9.82
N ALA A 98 -10.00 -10.51 -8.57
CA ALA A 98 -10.35 -11.36 -7.45
C ALA A 98 -11.28 -10.67 -6.44
N THR A 99 -11.99 -11.48 -5.65
CA THR A 99 -12.55 -11.05 -4.36
C THR A 99 -11.56 -11.37 -3.23
N LEU A 100 -11.95 -11.13 -1.97
CA LEU A 100 -11.21 -11.52 -0.76
C LEU A 100 -10.77 -13.00 -0.75
N GLY A 101 -11.44 -13.87 -1.51
CA GLY A 101 -11.06 -15.28 -1.60
C GLY A 101 -9.62 -15.53 -2.06
N GLU A 102 -8.93 -14.52 -2.61
CA GLU A 102 -7.51 -14.62 -3.02
C GLU A 102 -6.58 -13.65 -2.26
N SER A 103 -7.03 -13.05 -1.15
CA SER A 103 -6.19 -12.13 -0.35
C SER A 103 -5.28 -12.84 0.65
N VAL A 104 -5.51 -14.13 0.94
CA VAL A 104 -4.79 -14.89 1.99
C VAL A 104 -4.03 -16.10 1.44
N GLY A 105 -2.78 -16.25 1.89
CA GLY A 105 -2.01 -17.50 1.75
C GLY A 105 -1.25 -17.70 0.44
N ILE A 106 -1.16 -16.69 -0.43
CA ILE A 106 -0.55 -16.84 -1.76
C ILE A 106 0.58 -15.83 -1.98
N ASP A 107 1.68 -16.33 -2.54
CA ASP A 107 2.85 -15.54 -2.91
C ASP A 107 2.83 -15.19 -4.40
N PHE A 108 2.82 -13.90 -4.71
CA PHE A 108 2.81 -13.37 -6.07
C PHE A 108 4.12 -12.65 -6.34
N ALA A 109 5.19 -13.40 -6.57
CA ALA A 109 6.54 -12.84 -6.69
C ALA A 109 6.68 -11.73 -7.75
N ASP A 110 5.84 -11.75 -8.80
CA ASP A 110 5.98 -10.95 -10.01
C ASP A 110 4.77 -10.05 -10.29
N VAL A 111 3.95 -9.71 -9.29
CA VAL A 111 2.85 -8.74 -9.47
C VAL A 111 3.38 -7.33 -9.35
N GLU A 112 3.29 -6.57 -10.44
CA GLU A 112 3.79 -5.19 -10.55
C GLU A 112 2.76 -4.16 -10.10
N TYR A 113 1.48 -4.41 -10.41
CA TYR A 113 0.38 -3.52 -10.07
C TYR A 113 -0.68 -4.30 -9.30
N ALA A 114 -1.19 -3.72 -8.22
CA ALA A 114 -2.45 -4.16 -7.65
C ALA A 114 -3.40 -3.01 -7.41
N CYS A 115 -4.68 -3.31 -7.54
CA CYS A 115 -5.76 -2.35 -7.38
C CYS A 115 -6.75 -2.86 -6.33
N ASN A 116 -7.12 -2.01 -5.37
CA ASN A 116 -8.30 -2.22 -4.54
C ASN A 116 -9.46 -1.39 -5.10
N ALA A 117 -10.47 -2.05 -5.67
CA ALA A 117 -11.65 -1.42 -6.24
C ALA A 117 -12.71 -1.18 -5.16
N GLY A 118 -12.61 -0.04 -4.47
CA GLY A 118 -13.44 0.28 -3.32
C GLY A 118 -12.64 0.83 -2.16
N LEU A 119 -13.36 1.30 -1.14
CA LEU A 119 -12.73 1.68 0.12
C LEU A 119 -12.16 0.45 0.82
N MET A 120 -11.14 0.69 1.63
CA MET A 120 -10.61 -0.34 2.51
C MET A 120 -11.63 -0.59 3.61
N LEU A 121 -12.07 -1.84 3.77
CA LEU A 121 -12.98 -2.24 4.86
C LEU A 121 -12.22 -2.49 6.17
N ASP A 122 -10.95 -2.87 6.05
CA ASP A 122 -10.02 -3.15 7.13
C ASP A 122 -8.62 -2.74 6.66
N GLY A 123 -7.93 -1.92 7.44
CA GLY A 123 -6.62 -1.39 7.09
C GLY A 123 -5.51 -2.44 7.13
N CYS A 124 -5.59 -3.43 8.02
CA CYS A 124 -4.64 -4.56 8.06
C CYS A 124 -4.72 -5.38 6.78
N ASP A 125 -5.93 -5.67 6.33
CA ASP A 125 -6.22 -6.46 5.14
C ASP A 125 -5.69 -5.78 3.87
N SER A 126 -5.90 -4.47 3.75
CA SER A 126 -5.35 -3.68 2.65
C SER A 126 -3.83 -3.61 2.67
N ASN A 127 -3.22 -3.40 3.84
CA ASN A 127 -1.76 -3.39 3.97
C ASN A 127 -1.16 -4.77 3.61
N GLN A 128 -1.82 -5.85 4.04
CA GLN A 128 -1.41 -7.21 3.67
C GLN A 128 -1.49 -7.43 2.15
N ARG A 129 -2.53 -6.94 1.48
CA ARG A 129 -2.66 -7.01 0.00
C ARG A 129 -1.55 -6.22 -0.69
N ALA A 130 -1.26 -5.02 -0.20
CA ALA A 130 -0.19 -4.20 -0.76
C ALA A 130 1.20 -4.85 -0.58
N GLY A 131 1.45 -5.49 0.56
CA GLY A 131 2.67 -6.26 0.83
C GLY A 131 2.85 -7.52 -0.03
N ARG A 132 1.90 -7.83 -0.93
CA ARG A 132 2.04 -8.89 -1.95
C ARG A 132 2.57 -8.38 -3.28
N ILE A 133 2.60 -7.07 -3.49
CA ILE A 133 3.17 -6.49 -4.70
C ILE A 133 4.70 -6.57 -4.60
N VAL A 134 5.33 -6.98 -5.70
CA VAL A 134 6.78 -6.94 -5.94
C VAL A 134 7.63 -7.23 -4.69
N ARG A 135 7.98 -8.50 -4.50
CA ARG A 135 8.90 -8.94 -3.43
C ARG A 135 10.37 -8.97 -3.85
N ARG A 136 10.65 -8.60 -5.10
CA ARG A 136 11.99 -8.60 -5.66
C ARG A 136 12.64 -7.22 -5.41
N PRO A 137 13.82 -7.14 -4.77
CA PRO A 137 14.48 -5.88 -4.45
C PRO A 137 14.71 -4.94 -5.64
N GLU A 138 14.83 -5.49 -6.85
CA GLU A 138 15.12 -4.77 -8.10
C GLU A 138 13.89 -4.24 -8.83
N MET A 139 12.68 -4.56 -8.36
CA MET A 139 11.44 -4.16 -9.01
C MET A 139 10.71 -3.13 -8.14
N THR A 140 9.98 -2.22 -8.78
CA THR A 140 9.05 -1.30 -8.10
C THR A 140 7.63 -1.66 -8.47
N GLY A 141 6.76 -1.77 -7.46
CA GLY A 141 5.35 -2.03 -7.67
C GLY A 141 4.43 -0.93 -7.15
N LEU A 142 3.20 -0.89 -7.67
CA LEU A 142 2.19 0.11 -7.37
C LEU A 142 0.92 -0.54 -6.83
N PHE A 143 0.55 -0.21 -5.59
CA PHE A 143 -0.75 -0.49 -5.00
C PHE A 143 -1.63 0.75 -5.13
N VAL A 144 -2.70 0.67 -5.92
CA VAL A 144 -3.65 1.78 -6.10
C VAL A 144 -5.00 1.43 -5.48
N THR A 145 -5.62 2.37 -4.78
CA THR A 145 -7.02 2.23 -4.34
C THR A 145 -7.91 3.12 -5.18
N PHE A 146 -8.89 2.53 -5.86
CA PHE A 146 -9.94 3.26 -6.54
C PHE A 146 -11.07 3.54 -5.55
N TYR A 147 -11.50 4.78 -5.47
CA TYR A 147 -12.60 5.21 -4.61
C TYR A 147 -13.53 6.16 -5.35
N GLU A 148 -14.75 6.32 -4.85
CA GLU A 148 -15.75 7.21 -5.45
C GLU A 148 -15.79 8.55 -4.72
N GLU A 149 -16.11 9.64 -5.45
CA GLU A 149 -16.06 11.01 -4.93
C GLU A 149 -16.88 11.21 -3.65
N TRP A 150 -17.98 10.46 -3.48
CA TRP A 150 -18.80 10.55 -2.28
C TRP A 150 -18.02 10.26 -0.99
N ALA A 151 -16.93 9.49 -1.04
CA ALA A 151 -16.12 9.17 0.13
C ALA A 151 -15.51 10.44 0.76
N ARG A 152 -15.13 11.43 -0.06
CA ARG A 152 -14.60 12.73 0.39
C ARG A 152 -15.66 13.63 1.03
N THR A 153 -16.93 13.35 0.77
CA THR A 153 -18.05 14.15 1.28
C THR A 153 -18.50 13.72 2.67
N ILE A 154 -18.04 12.56 3.15
CA ILE A 154 -18.38 12.05 4.49
C ILE A 154 -17.44 12.69 5.50
N LYS A 155 -18.02 13.22 6.58
CA LYS A 155 -17.24 13.81 7.66
C LYS A 155 -16.98 12.79 8.77
N GLU A 156 -15.86 12.94 9.48
CA GLU A 156 -15.47 12.01 10.55
C GLU A 156 -16.45 12.02 11.72
N GLU A 157 -17.08 13.16 12.01
CA GLU A 157 -18.03 13.29 13.12
C GLU A 157 -19.31 12.47 12.90
N GLU A 158 -19.59 12.04 11.66
CA GLU A 158 -20.69 11.13 11.35
C GLU A 158 -20.48 9.71 11.94
N PHE A 159 -19.28 9.39 12.45
CA PHE A 159 -18.94 8.10 13.05
C PHE A 159 -19.02 8.08 14.59
N ASP A 160 -19.43 9.19 15.21
CA ASP A 160 -19.47 9.36 16.67
C ASP A 160 -20.87 9.12 17.26
N GLU A 161 -21.63 8.18 16.67
CA GLU A 161 -22.95 7.80 17.17
C GLU A 161 -22.86 7.26 18.62
N ALA A 162 -23.86 7.61 19.45
CA ALA A 162 -23.94 7.15 20.83
C ALA A 162 -23.90 5.62 20.92
N GLY A 163 -22.84 5.09 21.53
CA GLY A 163 -22.62 3.64 21.69
C GLY A 163 -21.68 3.00 20.64
N ALA A 164 -21.09 3.79 19.74
CA ALA A 164 -20.00 3.32 18.88
C ALA A 164 -18.73 2.99 19.70
N ASP A 165 -18.00 1.93 19.33
CA ASP A 165 -16.65 1.70 19.88
C ASP A 165 -15.68 2.66 19.20
N LEU A 166 -15.38 3.78 19.86
CA LEU A 166 -14.49 4.82 19.33
C LEU A 166 -13.05 4.32 19.11
N ARG A 167 -12.68 3.17 19.67
CA ARG A 167 -11.36 2.55 19.48
C ARG A 167 -11.28 1.68 18.24
N ASP A 168 -12.42 1.32 17.65
CA ASP A 168 -12.47 0.59 16.39
C ASP A 168 -12.33 1.60 15.22
N PRO A 169 -11.18 1.62 14.53
CA PRO A 169 -10.99 2.50 13.37
C PRO A 169 -11.81 2.02 12.16
N ASP A 170 -12.25 0.76 12.13
CA ASP A 170 -12.97 0.17 11.00
C ASP A 170 -14.50 0.18 11.21
N ARG A 171 -14.98 0.89 12.23
CA ARG A 171 -16.40 1.01 12.50
C ARG A 171 -17.17 1.70 11.36
N PRO A 172 -18.39 1.26 11.02
CA PRO A 172 -19.29 2.00 10.15
C PRO A 172 -19.86 3.23 10.87
N ARG A 173 -20.52 4.12 10.11
CA ARG A 173 -21.21 5.32 10.67
C ARG A 173 -22.34 5.01 11.65
N GLY A 174 -22.84 3.79 11.64
CA GLY A 174 -23.90 3.33 12.54
C GLY A 174 -24.30 1.88 12.29
N LYS A 175 -25.38 1.43 12.95
CA LYS A 175 -25.86 0.04 12.79
C LYS A 175 -26.28 -0.26 11.35
N LEU A 176 -25.57 -1.19 10.73
CA LEU A 176 -25.86 -1.64 9.36
C LEU A 176 -27.17 -2.44 9.30
N ARG A 177 -27.97 -2.18 8.27
CA ARG A 177 -29.18 -2.93 7.93
C ARG A 177 -28.93 -3.85 6.74
N ALA A 178 -29.78 -4.87 6.58
CA ALA A 178 -29.77 -5.67 5.37
C ALA A 178 -29.96 -4.77 4.14
N GLY A 179 -29.10 -4.92 3.13
CA GLY A 179 -29.12 -4.07 1.94
C GLY A 179 -28.46 -2.71 2.09
N ALA A 180 -27.73 -2.44 3.19
CA ALA A 180 -26.96 -1.21 3.36
C ALA A 180 -26.11 -0.89 2.11
N SER A 181 -26.08 0.39 1.73
CA SER A 181 -25.35 0.83 0.55
C SER A 181 -23.83 0.69 0.75
N LYS A 182 -23.03 0.86 -0.31
CA LYS A 182 -21.56 0.96 -0.20
C LYS A 182 -21.18 2.13 0.73
N ARG A 183 -21.91 3.25 0.62
CA ARG A 183 -21.72 4.45 1.43
C ARG A 183 -22.01 4.24 2.92
N ASP A 184 -23.00 3.43 3.26
CA ASP A 184 -23.34 3.13 4.66
C ASP A 184 -22.32 2.18 5.31
N ARG A 185 -21.73 1.30 4.50
CA ARG A 185 -20.71 0.34 4.91
C ARG A 185 -19.29 0.91 4.95
N ALA A 186 -19.09 2.15 4.50
CA ALA A 186 -17.79 2.78 4.52
C ALA A 186 -17.28 2.91 5.96
N PRO A 187 -16.12 2.33 6.31
CA PRO A 187 -15.55 2.47 7.64
C PRO A 187 -14.85 3.81 7.81
N LEU A 188 -14.68 4.24 9.07
CA LEU A 188 -13.95 5.48 9.38
C LEU A 188 -12.53 5.45 8.83
N SER A 189 -11.81 4.35 8.97
CA SER A 189 -10.46 4.13 8.45
C SER A 189 -10.39 4.35 6.93
N GLY A 190 -11.38 3.84 6.18
CA GLY A 190 -11.49 4.03 4.74
C GLY A 190 -11.69 5.51 4.36
N ILE A 191 -12.49 6.25 5.13
CA ILE A 191 -12.69 7.70 4.92
C ILE A 191 -11.41 8.47 5.23
N LYS A 192 -10.78 8.19 6.39
CA LYS A 192 -9.49 8.77 6.77
C LYS A 192 -8.41 8.51 5.73
N PHE A 193 -8.33 7.28 5.23
CA PHE A 193 -7.39 6.91 4.19
C PHE A 193 -7.57 7.71 2.91
N VAL A 194 -8.80 7.97 2.45
CA VAL A 194 -9.05 8.76 1.25
C VAL A 194 -8.61 10.21 1.43
N ASN A 195 -8.78 10.75 2.64
CA ASN A 195 -8.49 12.14 2.96
C ASN A 195 -7.05 12.38 3.47
N ALA A 196 -6.30 11.32 3.80
CA ALA A 196 -4.96 11.44 4.36
C ALA A 196 -4.00 12.20 3.44
N PRO A 197 -3.14 13.09 3.93
CA PRO A 197 -2.12 13.72 3.09
C PRO A 197 -1.10 12.66 2.61
N CYS A 198 -0.62 11.81 3.51
CA CYS A 198 0.31 10.73 3.24
C CYS A 198 -0.31 9.34 3.53
N VAL A 199 -0.21 8.41 2.58
CA VAL A 199 -0.75 7.05 2.74
C VAL A 199 0.10 6.21 3.69
N ARG A 200 1.43 6.40 3.70
CA ARG A 200 2.33 5.67 4.59
C ARG A 200 2.06 6.04 6.04
N GLU A 201 2.00 7.34 6.31
CA GLU A 201 1.61 7.89 7.61
C GLU A 201 0.26 7.34 8.08
N PHE A 202 -0.76 7.33 7.21
CA PHE A 202 -2.04 6.75 7.56
C PHE A 202 -1.91 5.29 8.04
N PHE A 203 -1.16 4.45 7.32
CA PHE A 203 -0.99 3.04 7.72
C PHE A 203 -0.16 2.90 8.99
N ALA A 204 0.85 3.75 9.19
CA ALA A 204 1.63 3.77 10.40
C ALA A 204 0.74 4.07 11.61
N ASP A 205 -0.04 5.15 11.53
CA ASP A 205 -0.94 5.57 12.59
C ASP A 205 -2.04 4.52 12.84
N TYR A 206 -2.61 3.95 11.77
CA TYR A 206 -3.62 2.89 11.85
C TYR A 206 -3.09 1.63 12.54
N LEU A 207 -1.84 1.22 12.26
CA LEU A 207 -1.21 0.06 12.88
C LEU A 207 -0.62 0.36 14.26
N GLY A 208 -0.68 1.62 14.72
CA GLY A 208 0.05 2.08 15.89
C GLY A 208 1.57 1.92 15.74
N ASP A 209 2.07 1.87 14.50
CA ASP A 209 3.49 1.76 14.17
C ASP A 209 4.19 3.08 14.45
N ASN A 210 4.57 3.22 15.72
CA ASN A 210 5.48 4.25 16.19
C ASN A 210 6.91 3.74 16.15
N SER A 211 7.33 3.00 15.12
CA SER A 211 8.74 2.60 15.01
C SER A 211 9.61 3.81 14.68
N SER A 212 10.86 3.75 15.14
CA SER A 212 11.88 4.76 14.83
C SER A 212 12.11 4.88 13.32
N ASN A 213 11.99 3.78 12.57
CA ASN A 213 12.12 3.74 11.11
C ASN A 213 11.11 4.66 10.41
N GLU A 214 9.84 4.50 10.74
CA GLU A 214 8.78 5.26 10.07
C GLU A 214 8.85 6.74 10.42
N ARG A 215 9.18 7.07 11.67
CA ARG A 215 9.42 8.45 12.08
C ARG A 215 10.58 9.10 11.31
N MET A 216 11.67 8.36 11.11
CA MET A 216 12.82 8.82 10.34
C MET A 216 12.49 9.00 8.86
N LEU A 217 11.69 8.11 8.26
CA LEU A 217 11.22 8.24 6.88
C LEU A 217 10.34 9.49 6.71
N ARG A 218 9.39 9.71 7.63
CA ARG A 218 8.51 10.88 7.64
C ARG A 218 9.31 12.18 7.74
N TRP A 219 10.21 12.26 8.72
CA TRP A 219 11.09 13.42 8.88
C TRP A 219 11.91 13.72 7.62
N ARG A 220 12.45 12.69 6.94
CA ARG A 220 13.20 12.87 5.69
C ARG A 220 12.32 13.47 4.58
N GLU A 221 11.10 12.97 4.41
CA GLU A 221 10.15 13.49 3.40
C GLU A 221 9.80 14.97 3.68
N GLU A 222 9.59 15.34 4.95
CA GLU A 222 9.31 16.71 5.37
C GLU A 222 10.50 17.67 5.13
N GLU A 223 11.71 17.26 5.50
CA GLU A 223 12.92 18.05 5.25
C GLU A 223 13.20 18.20 3.75
N HIS A 224 13.01 17.14 2.97
CA HIS A 224 13.18 17.18 1.52
C HIS A 224 12.18 18.14 0.87
N PHE A 225 10.92 18.10 1.31
CA PHE A 225 9.89 19.00 0.82
C PHE A 225 10.18 20.47 1.17
N ALA A 226 10.81 20.72 2.33
CA ALA A 226 11.21 22.05 2.76
C ALA A 226 12.56 22.53 2.16
N ASP A 227 13.36 21.63 1.58
CA ASP A 227 14.66 21.95 1.00
C ASP A 227 14.48 22.87 -0.23
N PRO A 228 15.08 24.08 -0.24
CA PRO A 228 15.06 24.96 -1.41
C PRO A 228 15.60 24.31 -2.70
N LEU A 229 16.44 23.29 -2.57
CA LEU A 229 17.01 22.50 -3.65
C LEU A 229 16.28 21.17 -3.88
N GLY A 230 15.17 20.89 -3.20
CA GLY A 230 14.44 19.61 -3.29
C GLY A 230 14.02 19.22 -4.71
N ALA A 231 13.89 20.19 -5.62
CA ALA A 231 13.61 19.96 -7.05
C ALA A 231 14.75 19.27 -7.81
N VAL A 232 16.00 19.40 -7.34
CA VAL A 232 17.21 18.82 -7.98
C VAL A 232 17.99 17.89 -7.05
N ARG A 233 17.75 17.98 -5.74
CA ARG A 233 18.34 17.15 -4.70
C ARG A 233 17.32 16.08 -4.31
N PRO A 234 17.47 14.82 -4.71
CA PRO A 234 16.57 13.76 -4.27
C PRO A 234 16.70 13.47 -2.77
N ASP A 235 15.62 12.97 -2.18
CA ASP A 235 15.49 12.70 -0.73
C ASP A 235 16.57 11.74 -0.17
N TYR A 236 17.02 10.78 -0.97
CA TYR A 236 18.07 9.84 -0.56
C TYR A 236 19.44 10.49 -0.32
N LEU A 237 19.66 11.74 -0.76
CA LEU A 237 20.87 12.50 -0.42
C LEU A 237 20.81 13.08 0.99
N ILE A 238 19.63 13.18 1.61
CA ILE A 238 19.50 13.50 3.03
C ILE A 238 19.90 12.28 3.85
N VAL A 239 19.22 11.16 3.66
CA VAL A 239 19.59 9.87 4.27
C VAL A 239 18.94 8.72 3.52
N THR A 240 19.71 7.72 3.12
CA THR A 240 19.16 6.56 2.40
C THR A 240 18.28 5.69 3.31
N GLU A 241 17.33 4.94 2.74
CA GLU A 241 16.50 4.00 3.53
C GLU A 241 17.35 2.95 4.27
N LYS A 242 18.41 2.47 3.63
CA LYS A 242 19.39 1.56 4.25
C LYS A 242 20.04 2.19 5.48
N ASN A 243 20.39 3.48 5.40
CA ASN A 243 20.98 4.21 6.52
C ASN A 243 19.95 4.49 7.62
N ILE A 244 18.68 4.75 7.29
CA ILE A 244 17.59 4.86 8.27
C ILE A 244 17.44 3.54 9.05
N VAL A 245 17.38 2.40 8.37
CA VAL A 245 17.28 1.09 9.04
C VAL A 245 18.49 0.85 9.94
N LYS A 246 19.69 1.21 9.48
CA LYS A 246 20.92 1.11 10.27
C LYS A 246 20.87 1.96 11.53
N LEU A 247 20.42 3.22 11.43
CA LEU A 247 20.27 4.14 12.57
C LEU A 247 19.30 3.57 13.61
N CYS A 248 18.14 3.09 13.16
CA CYS A 248 17.08 2.61 14.03
C CYS A 248 17.40 1.28 14.73
N GLN A 249 18.42 0.55 14.26
CA GLN A 249 18.92 -0.66 14.90
C GLN A 249 19.97 -0.38 15.99
N VAL A 250 20.52 0.84 16.06
CA VAL A 250 21.50 1.19 17.08
C VAL A 250 20.81 1.41 18.42
N HIS A 251 21.33 0.75 19.47
CA HIS A 251 20.82 0.95 20.82
C HIS A 251 21.06 2.40 21.27
N PRO A 252 20.08 3.08 21.90
CA PRO A 252 20.18 4.49 22.31
C PRO A 252 21.41 4.86 23.15
N SER A 253 21.94 3.90 23.93
CA SER A 253 23.16 4.11 24.72
C SER A 253 24.42 4.33 23.87
N ASN A 254 24.40 3.91 22.61
CA ASN A 254 25.52 3.92 21.69
C ASN A 254 25.50 5.14 20.75
N MET A 255 24.47 6.00 20.85
CA MET A 255 24.34 7.22 20.06
C MET A 255 24.13 8.41 21.00
N LYS A 256 25.22 9.10 21.32
CA LYS A 256 25.30 10.17 22.32
C LYS A 256 25.51 11.54 21.71
N LEU A 257 26.08 11.61 20.52
CA LEU A 257 26.42 12.85 19.82
C LEU A 257 26.05 12.72 18.32
N PRO A 258 25.80 13.83 17.61
CA PRO A 258 25.62 13.83 16.15
C PRO A 258 26.80 13.18 15.40
N SER A 259 28.03 13.32 15.90
CA SER A 259 29.23 12.67 15.33
C SER A 259 29.17 11.15 15.33
N ASP A 260 28.38 10.54 16.23
CA ASP A 260 28.19 9.09 16.27
C ASP A 260 27.39 8.61 15.05
N ILE A 261 26.46 9.44 14.54
CA ILE A 261 25.71 9.17 13.30
C ILE A 261 26.64 9.20 12.10
N VAL A 262 27.49 10.23 12.01
CA VAL A 262 28.47 10.37 10.92
C VAL A 262 29.40 9.16 10.89
N SER A 263 29.94 8.78 12.06
CA SER A 263 30.79 7.60 12.22
C SER A 263 30.07 6.30 11.86
N LEU A 264 28.80 6.18 12.25
CA LEU A 264 27.98 5.01 11.95
C LEU A 264 27.70 4.88 10.46
N LEU A 265 27.34 5.97 9.79
CA LEU A 265 26.92 5.96 8.39
C LEU A 265 28.09 6.01 7.42
N GLY A 266 29.25 6.53 7.84
CA GLY A 266 30.41 6.74 6.99
C GLY A 266 30.21 7.92 6.02
N GLU A 267 29.49 8.95 6.45
CA GLU A 267 29.21 10.16 5.67
C GLU A 267 30.33 11.21 5.86
N GLU A 268 30.40 12.18 4.95
CA GLU A 268 31.43 13.22 4.94
C GLU A 268 31.06 14.46 5.78
N ASP A 269 32.04 15.33 6.05
CA ASP A 269 31.87 16.52 6.90
C ASP A 269 30.81 17.50 6.35
N ASP A 270 30.72 17.65 5.02
CA ASP A 270 29.73 18.51 4.38
C ASP A 270 28.31 18.02 4.67
N TRP A 271 28.06 16.71 4.49
CA TRP A 271 26.79 16.09 4.84
C TRP A 271 26.50 16.21 6.34
N ALA A 272 27.53 15.99 7.18
CA ALA A 272 27.41 16.04 8.62
C ALA A 272 26.97 17.42 9.12
N SER A 273 27.55 18.48 8.54
CA SER A 273 27.23 19.87 8.89
C SER A 273 25.77 20.23 8.64
N GLU A 274 25.13 19.56 7.69
CA GLU A 274 23.76 19.84 7.26
C GLU A 274 22.71 18.96 7.96
N TRP A 275 22.99 17.66 8.10
CA TRP A 275 21.97 16.67 8.47
C TRP A 275 22.16 15.98 9.81
N SER A 276 23.41 15.83 10.29
CA SER A 276 23.69 14.97 11.43
C SER A 276 22.98 15.42 12.72
N GLU A 277 22.93 16.71 12.98
CA GLU A 277 22.29 17.28 14.17
C GLU A 277 20.77 17.12 14.13
N LYS A 278 20.15 17.34 12.96
CA LYS A 278 18.71 17.16 12.77
C LYS A 278 18.29 15.70 12.96
N ILE A 279 19.00 14.76 12.33
CA ILE A 279 18.78 13.32 12.48
C ILE A 279 18.91 12.91 13.95
N PHE A 280 19.96 13.40 14.62
CA PHE A 280 20.17 13.14 16.03
C PHE A 280 19.01 13.63 16.90
N GLY A 281 18.46 14.81 16.59
CA GLY A 281 17.27 15.36 17.24
C GLY A 281 16.06 14.44 17.15
N VAL A 282 15.77 13.90 15.96
CA VAL A 282 14.64 12.98 15.73
C VAL A 282 14.81 11.68 16.55
N ILE A 283 16.02 11.11 16.54
CA ILE A 283 16.33 9.90 17.30
C ILE A 283 16.22 10.16 18.81
N LYS A 284 16.75 11.28 19.30
CA LYS A 284 16.65 11.64 20.72
C LYS A 284 15.22 11.88 21.18
N GLN A 285 14.42 12.53 20.35
CA GLN A 285 13.00 12.70 20.62
C GLN A 285 12.30 11.34 20.72
N PHE A 286 12.57 10.44 19.78
CA PHE A 286 12.06 9.07 19.81
C PHE A 286 12.43 8.32 21.09
N ASP A 287 13.71 8.32 21.45
CA ASP A 287 14.22 7.63 22.65
C ASP A 287 13.65 8.19 23.95
N THR A 288 13.29 9.48 23.95
CA THR A 288 12.67 10.15 25.10
C THR A 288 11.21 9.74 25.27
N GLU A 289 10.47 9.64 24.16
CA GLU A 289 9.08 9.18 24.15
C GLU A 289 8.95 7.68 24.45
N TYR A 290 9.93 6.89 23.99
CA TYR A 290 9.96 5.43 24.11
C TYR A 290 11.23 4.94 24.81
N PRO A 291 11.42 5.24 26.11
CA PRO A 291 12.64 4.90 26.82
C PRO A 291 12.85 3.39 26.88
N VAL A 292 14.05 2.94 26.49
CA VAL A 292 14.43 1.54 26.58
C VAL A 292 14.42 1.09 28.04
N LYS A 293 13.53 0.15 28.38
CA LYS A 293 13.47 -0.43 29.72
C LYS A 293 14.78 -1.17 29.99
N THR A 294 15.62 -0.61 30.85
CA THR A 294 16.78 -1.32 31.36
C THR A 294 16.28 -2.53 32.14
N ARG A 295 16.63 -3.74 31.69
CA ARG A 295 16.38 -4.95 32.48
C ARG A 295 17.09 -4.74 33.82
N LYS A 296 16.32 -4.61 34.90
CA LYS A 296 16.87 -4.61 36.26
C LYS A 296 17.72 -5.87 36.37
N ALA A 297 19.01 -5.70 36.63
CA ALA A 297 19.90 -6.83 36.87
C ALA A 297 19.28 -7.65 38.00
N TYR A 298 18.87 -8.89 37.72
CA TYR A 298 18.52 -9.83 38.77
C TYR A 298 19.79 -10.03 39.60
N LYS A 299 19.84 -9.44 40.79
CA LYS A 299 20.86 -9.76 41.79
C LYS A 299 20.70 -11.25 42.11
N LYS A 300 21.68 -12.05 41.69
CA LYS A 300 21.85 -13.42 42.16
C LYS A 300 22.24 -13.42 43.63
#